data_AF-A0A160KVK9-F1
#
_entry.id   AF-A0A160KVK9-F1
#
_cell.length_a   1.000
_cell.length_b   1.000
_cell.length_c   1.000
_cell.angle_alpha   90.00
_cell.angle_beta   90.00
_cell.angle_gamma   90.00
#
_symmetry.space_group_name_H-M   'P 1'
#
loop_
_entity.id
_entity.type
_entity.pdbx_description
1 polymer ?
#
loop_
_entity_poly.entity_id
_entity_poly.type
_entity_poly.pdbx_seq_one_letter_code
_entity_poly.pdbx_strand_id
1 'polypeptide(L)'
;MTSSPFTLSGRVASLLGSVLIATTLLTGCSSSGQQLESSSDSTGRSSSTMTKERALSLRGDSERKDAEWSEKFTACLARNGVADTGPAKNSDPRAATVSKDCQSEVGDPEPLTPEEQAAVRMLTQLTFECLRKNGANIPDLTPSGDWNDFPVDFDWDQFEVCADGGDQ
;
A
#
# COMPACT_ATOMS: atom_id res chain seq x y z
N MET A 1 4.63 11.38 -53.00
CA MET A 1 5.22 10.26 -53.76
C MET A 1 6.63 10.13 -53.21
N THR A 2 6.95 9.17 -52.35
CA THR A 2 7.09 7.75 -52.71
C THR A 2 6.80 6.88 -51.48
N SER A 3 5.89 5.92 -51.62
CA SER A 3 5.65 4.83 -50.68
C SER A 3 6.65 3.70 -50.94
N SER A 4 7.04 2.94 -49.92
CA SER A 4 7.06 1.47 -50.02
C SER A 4 7.08 0.79 -48.63
N PRO A 5 6.29 -0.27 -48.44
CA PRO A 5 6.19 -1.08 -47.23
C PRO A 5 7.13 -2.30 -47.29
N PHE A 6 7.42 -2.92 -46.15
CA PHE A 6 7.85 -4.31 -46.10
C PHE A 6 7.02 -5.10 -45.09
N THR A 7 6.52 -6.23 -45.56
CA THR A 7 5.60 -7.15 -44.89
C THR A 7 6.27 -8.51 -44.68
N LEU A 8 5.82 -9.21 -43.62
CA LEU A 8 5.81 -10.67 -43.38
C LEU A 8 7.14 -11.46 -43.43
N SER A 9 7.44 -12.26 -42.39
CA SER A 9 6.91 -13.63 -42.22
C SER A 9 7.86 -14.48 -41.37
N GLY A 10 7.30 -15.16 -40.35
CA GLY A 10 7.99 -16.20 -39.59
C GLY A 10 7.02 -16.98 -38.70
N ARG A 11 6.27 -17.92 -39.31
CA ARG A 11 5.60 -19.05 -38.63
C ARG A 11 6.69 -20.11 -38.36
N VAL A 12 6.68 -20.98 -37.33
CA VAL A 12 5.82 -22.14 -37.03
C VAL A 12 6.30 -22.69 -35.66
N ALA A 13 5.48 -22.72 -34.60
CA ALA A 13 4.71 -23.85 -34.03
C ALA A 13 5.48 -25.10 -33.54
N SER A 14 5.22 -25.50 -32.28
CA SER A 14 5.14 -26.88 -31.71
C SER A 14 5.61 -26.91 -30.25
N LEU A 15 5.10 -27.67 -29.26
CA LEU A 15 4.03 -28.67 -29.14
C LEU A 15 3.80 -28.89 -27.62
N LEU A 16 2.53 -29.10 -27.24
CA LEU A 16 1.99 -30.05 -26.24
C LEU A 16 2.70 -30.32 -24.89
N GLY A 17 1.90 -30.20 -23.83
CA GLY A 17 2.15 -30.86 -22.54
C GLY A 17 0.89 -30.88 -21.66
N SER A 18 -0.09 -31.70 -21.99
CA SER A 18 -1.27 -31.99 -21.17
C SER A 18 -0.96 -33.05 -20.12
N VAL A 19 -1.25 -32.83 -18.83
CA VAL A 19 -1.36 -33.91 -17.83
C VAL A 19 -2.48 -33.66 -16.81
N LEU A 20 -3.57 -34.41 -17.05
CA LEU A 20 -4.48 -35.14 -16.15
C LEU A 20 -5.10 -34.54 -14.88
N ILE A 21 -6.42 -34.66 -14.88
CA ILE A 21 -7.41 -34.53 -13.80
C ILE A 21 -7.29 -35.72 -12.83
N ALA A 22 -7.40 -35.47 -11.53
CA ALA A 22 -7.71 -36.49 -10.53
C ALA A 22 -8.85 -36.01 -9.62
N THR A 23 -10.03 -36.60 -9.80
CA THR A 23 -11.18 -36.54 -8.91
C THR A 23 -11.13 -37.70 -7.91
N THR A 24 -11.26 -37.44 -6.61
CA THR A 24 -11.66 -38.47 -5.63
C THR A 24 -12.60 -37.90 -4.56
N LEU A 25 -13.88 -38.28 -4.75
CA LEU A 25 -14.84 -38.83 -3.78
C LEU A 25 -15.32 -38.02 -2.57
N LEU A 26 -16.62 -37.76 -2.60
CA LEU A 26 -17.49 -37.50 -1.46
C LEU A 26 -17.58 -38.72 -0.54
N THR A 27 -17.48 -38.50 0.77
CA THR A 27 -18.13 -39.32 1.80
C THR A 27 -18.97 -38.41 2.69
N GLY A 28 -20.25 -38.76 2.86
CA GLY A 28 -21.21 -38.06 3.71
C GLY A 28 -21.82 -38.97 4.78
N CYS A 29 -22.69 -38.35 5.60
CA CYS A 29 -23.68 -38.87 6.57
C CYS A 29 -23.30 -39.01 8.07
N SER A 30 -23.72 -37.99 8.83
CA SER A 30 -24.53 -37.96 10.06
C SER A 30 -24.60 -39.17 11.01
N SER A 31 -24.31 -38.93 12.31
CA SER A 31 -25.24 -39.12 13.45
C SER A 31 -24.58 -38.79 14.80
N SER A 32 -25.38 -38.19 15.67
CA SER A 32 -25.13 -37.58 16.99
C SER A 32 -24.46 -38.44 18.06
N GLY A 33 -23.80 -37.77 19.02
CA GLY A 33 -23.82 -38.18 20.43
C GLY A 33 -22.55 -37.91 21.24
N GLN A 34 -22.64 -36.93 22.15
CA GLN A 34 -21.94 -36.84 23.46
C GLN A 34 -20.40 -36.71 23.44
N GLN A 35 -19.71 -35.98 24.32
CA GLN A 35 -20.02 -35.14 25.48
C GLN A 35 -18.65 -34.65 25.96
N LEU A 36 -18.54 -33.37 26.34
CA LEU A 36 -17.50 -32.72 27.14
C LEU A 36 -16.04 -33.22 27.00
N GLU A 37 -15.13 -32.32 26.63
CA GLU A 37 -14.18 -31.79 27.63
C GLU A 37 -13.50 -30.51 27.13
N SER A 38 -13.34 -29.60 28.07
CA SER A 38 -12.77 -28.28 27.92
C SER A 38 -11.38 -28.32 27.29
N SER A 39 -11.21 -27.58 26.21
CA SER A 39 -9.96 -26.87 25.93
C SER A 39 -10.35 -25.58 25.22
N SER A 40 -10.89 -24.67 26.02
CA SER A 40 -10.69 -23.24 25.77
C SER A 40 -9.19 -22.98 25.85
N ASP A 41 -8.46 -23.33 24.80
CA ASP A 41 -7.23 -22.63 24.47
C ASP A 41 -7.68 -21.27 23.95
N SER A 42 -8.04 -20.42 24.92
CA SER A 42 -7.88 -18.99 24.81
C SER A 42 -6.44 -18.78 24.39
N THR A 43 -6.24 -18.72 23.07
CA THR A 43 -5.06 -18.21 22.42
C THR A 43 -4.96 -16.77 22.90
N GLY A 44 -4.33 -16.60 24.07
CA GLY A 44 -3.87 -15.34 24.60
C GLY A 44 -2.73 -14.83 23.75
N ARG A 45 -3.01 -14.61 22.46
CA ARG A 45 -2.32 -13.57 21.73
C ARG A 45 -2.97 -12.31 22.26
N SER A 46 -2.27 -11.59 23.12
CA SER A 46 -2.52 -10.16 23.29
C SER A 46 -2.34 -9.51 21.92
N SER A 47 -3.34 -9.66 21.06
CA SER A 47 -3.62 -8.75 19.98
C SER A 47 -4.05 -7.49 20.72
N SER A 48 -3.08 -6.65 21.06
CA SER A 48 -3.39 -5.28 21.41
C SER A 48 -4.13 -4.73 20.19
N THR A 49 -5.47 -4.74 20.24
CA THR A 49 -6.31 -4.11 19.24
C THR A 49 -5.78 -2.69 19.09
N MET A 50 -5.29 -2.35 17.91
CA MET A 50 -4.78 -1.02 17.62
C MET A 50 -5.91 -0.03 17.91
N THR A 51 -5.65 0.97 18.76
CA THR A 51 -6.59 2.07 18.99
C THR A 51 -6.26 3.23 18.07
N LYS A 52 -7.22 4.13 17.84
CA LYS A 52 -7.02 5.33 17.02
C LYS A 52 -5.87 6.18 17.57
N GLU A 53 -5.79 6.36 18.88
CA GLU A 53 -4.75 7.15 19.55
C GLU A 53 -3.36 6.53 19.37
N ARG A 54 -3.25 5.20 19.51
CA ARG A 54 -1.99 4.49 19.26
C ARG A 54 -1.59 4.61 17.80
N ALA A 55 -2.54 4.46 16.89
CA ALA A 55 -2.27 4.57 15.46
C ALA A 55 -1.80 5.98 15.08
N LEU A 56 -2.45 7.03 15.60
CA LEU A 56 -2.04 8.42 15.43
C LEU A 56 -0.63 8.67 15.97
N SER A 57 -0.32 8.15 17.16
CA SER A 57 1.03 8.26 17.75
C SER A 57 2.08 7.61 16.84
N LEU A 58 1.84 6.38 16.38
CA LEU A 58 2.76 5.66 15.51
C LEU A 58 2.97 6.35 14.16
N ARG A 59 1.90 6.91 13.57
CA ARG A 59 2.03 7.69 12.34
C ARG A 59 2.83 8.97 12.59
N GLY A 60 2.56 9.72 13.65
CA GLY A 60 3.33 10.93 13.98
C GLY A 60 4.81 10.65 14.23
N ASP A 61 5.14 9.51 14.84
CA ASP A 61 6.52 9.05 14.98
C ASP A 61 7.16 8.71 13.62
N SER A 62 6.42 8.05 12.74
CA SER A 62 6.87 7.72 11.38
C SER A 62 7.09 8.97 10.52
N GLU A 63 6.16 9.93 10.57
CA GLU A 63 6.25 11.22 9.87
C GLU A 63 7.48 12.02 10.35
N ARG A 64 7.77 11.99 11.66
CA ARG A 64 8.97 12.64 12.21
C ARG A 64 10.26 12.01 11.67
N LYS A 65 10.35 10.67 11.63
CA LYS A 65 11.51 9.97 11.06
C LYS A 65 11.71 10.32 9.59
N ASP A 66 10.62 10.35 8.81
CA ASP A 66 10.67 10.71 7.39
C ASP A 66 11.10 12.18 7.19
N ALA A 67 10.56 13.11 7.98
CA ALA A 67 10.97 14.51 7.97
C ALA A 67 12.46 14.68 8.28
N GLU A 68 12.97 14.01 9.31
CA GLU A 68 14.41 14.05 9.67
C GLU A 68 15.31 13.51 8.55
N TRP A 69 14.87 12.46 7.85
CA TRP A 69 15.60 11.95 6.69
C TRP A 69 15.53 12.93 5.51
N SER A 70 14.33 13.45 5.22
CA SER A 70 14.07 14.39 4.13
C SER A 70 14.87 15.69 4.28
N GLU A 71 15.00 16.20 5.50
CA GLU A 71 15.85 17.37 5.80
C GLU A 71 17.32 17.11 5.48
N LYS A 72 17.86 15.94 5.86
CA LYS A 72 19.25 15.56 5.57
C LYS A 72 19.46 15.40 4.06
N PHE A 73 18.52 14.77 3.37
CA PHE A 73 18.58 14.58 1.92
C PHE A 73 18.51 15.90 1.17
N THR A 74 17.55 16.77 1.53
CA THR A 74 17.40 18.12 0.98
C THR A 74 18.65 18.97 1.23
N ALA A 75 19.23 18.89 2.42
CA ALA A 75 20.48 19.59 2.74
C ALA A 75 21.64 19.09 1.85
N CYS A 76 21.74 17.79 1.60
CA CYS A 76 22.73 17.24 0.69
C CYS A 76 22.54 17.75 -0.74
N LEU A 77 21.31 17.76 -1.27
CA LEU A 77 21.01 18.30 -2.59
C LEU A 77 21.42 19.77 -2.68
N ALA A 78 21.04 20.58 -1.69
CA ALA A 78 21.34 22.00 -1.64
C ALA A 78 22.85 22.27 -1.61
N ARG A 79 23.63 21.50 -0.83
CA ARG A 79 25.11 21.59 -0.81
C ARG A 79 25.74 21.30 -2.18
N ASN A 80 25.10 20.46 -2.99
CA ASN A 80 25.52 20.13 -4.35
C ASN A 80 24.91 21.09 -5.41
N GLY A 81 24.21 22.14 -4.97
CA GLY A 81 23.61 23.14 -5.84
C GLY A 81 22.44 22.62 -6.66
N VAL A 82 21.73 21.61 -6.16
CA VAL A 82 20.47 21.09 -6.72
C VAL A 82 19.35 21.41 -5.75
N ALA A 83 18.25 21.97 -6.23
CA ALA A 83 17.07 22.20 -5.40
C ALA A 83 16.23 20.92 -5.31
N ASP A 84 15.73 20.60 -4.12
CA ASP A 84 14.67 19.60 -3.99
C ASP A 84 13.34 20.22 -4.40
N THR A 85 12.85 19.84 -5.58
CA THR A 85 11.54 20.22 -6.10
C THR A 85 10.65 18.99 -6.31
N GLY A 86 11.09 17.83 -5.81
CA GLY A 86 10.52 16.53 -6.11
C GLY A 86 10.85 16.01 -7.52
N PRO A 87 10.75 14.67 -7.72
CA PRO A 87 11.18 14.03 -8.96
C PRO A 87 10.37 14.45 -10.20
N ALA A 88 9.11 14.86 -10.02
CA ALA A 88 8.24 15.25 -11.12
C ALA A 88 8.51 16.67 -11.68
N LYS A 89 9.19 17.53 -10.91
CA LYS A 89 9.37 18.95 -11.25
C LYS A 89 10.84 19.37 -11.36
N ASN A 90 11.77 18.48 -11.02
CA ASN A 90 13.19 18.81 -11.09
C ASN A 90 13.71 18.78 -12.53
N SER A 91 14.09 19.95 -13.04
CA SER A 91 14.65 20.12 -14.38
C SER A 91 16.18 20.21 -14.40
N ASP A 92 16.87 20.13 -13.26
CA ASP A 92 18.33 20.13 -13.24
C ASP A 92 18.85 18.81 -13.84
N PRO A 93 19.65 18.84 -14.91
CA PRO A 93 20.15 17.63 -15.56
C PRO A 93 21.04 16.77 -14.64
N ARG A 94 21.55 17.34 -13.53
CA ARG A 94 22.36 16.64 -12.53
C ARG A 94 21.51 15.98 -11.45
N ALA A 95 20.21 16.29 -11.36
CA ALA A 95 19.36 15.88 -10.25
C ALA A 95 19.43 14.37 -9.98
N ALA A 96 19.31 13.54 -11.02
CA ALA A 96 19.37 12.09 -10.86
C ALA A 96 20.71 11.59 -10.26
N THR A 97 21.84 12.12 -10.74
CA THR A 97 23.18 11.73 -10.24
C THR A 97 23.38 12.23 -8.81
N VAL A 98 23.10 13.51 -8.55
CA VAL A 98 23.27 14.11 -7.22
C VAL A 98 22.33 13.48 -6.20
N SER A 99 21.08 13.17 -6.56
CA SER A 99 20.15 12.44 -5.69
C SER A 99 20.69 11.07 -5.31
N LYS A 100 21.30 10.34 -6.25
CA LYS A 100 21.91 9.03 -5.96
C LYS A 100 23.11 9.15 -5.01
N ASP A 101 23.96 10.16 -5.23
CA ASP A 101 25.11 10.42 -4.35
C ASP A 101 24.64 10.80 -2.94
N CYS A 102 23.62 11.66 -2.84
CA CYS A 102 23.01 12.04 -1.58
C CYS A 102 22.31 10.87 -0.87
N GLN A 103 21.65 9.97 -1.61
CA GLN A 103 21.08 8.75 -1.02
C GLN A 103 22.19 7.83 -0.48
N SER A 104 23.32 7.74 -1.19
CA SER A 104 24.47 6.96 -0.72
C SER A 104 25.15 7.57 0.52
N GLU A 105 25.09 8.90 0.68
CA GLU A 105 25.63 9.62 1.84
C GLU A 105 24.70 9.56 3.06
N VAL A 106 23.41 9.85 2.87
CA VAL A 106 22.42 9.96 3.95
C VAL A 106 21.89 8.58 4.38
N GLY A 107 21.88 7.62 3.46
CA GLY A 107 21.22 6.32 3.62
C GLY A 107 19.79 6.33 3.11
N ASP A 108 19.18 5.15 3.10
CA ASP A 108 17.77 4.97 2.75
C ASP A 108 16.86 5.47 3.88
N PRO A 109 15.64 5.95 3.56
CA PRO A 109 14.64 6.25 4.58
C PRO A 109 14.31 4.97 5.36
N GLU A 110 14.08 5.10 6.66
CA GLU A 110 13.71 3.96 7.51
C GLU A 110 12.36 3.40 7.02
N PRO A 111 12.27 2.10 6.68
CA PRO A 111 11.00 1.53 6.26
C PRO A 111 10.03 1.44 7.43
N LEU A 112 8.75 1.64 7.17
CA LEU A 112 7.71 1.44 8.19
C LEU A 112 7.74 0.02 8.73
N THR A 113 7.77 -0.10 10.05
CA THR A 113 7.60 -1.35 10.77
C THR A 113 6.21 -1.96 10.50
N PRO A 114 6.02 -3.28 10.70
CA PRO A 114 4.71 -3.91 10.55
C PRO A 114 3.61 -3.27 11.40
N GLU A 115 3.98 -2.72 12.55
CA GLU A 115 3.06 -2.04 13.46
C GLU A 115 2.67 -0.65 12.95
N GLU A 116 3.63 0.17 12.50
CA GLU A 116 3.36 1.46 11.86
C GLU A 116 2.51 1.27 10.58
N GLN A 117 2.78 0.24 9.78
CA GLN A 117 1.94 -0.10 8.63
C GLN A 117 0.51 -0.48 9.04
N ALA A 118 0.34 -1.21 10.15
CA ALA A 118 -0.99 -1.54 10.67
C ALA A 118 -1.73 -0.28 11.16
N ALA A 119 -1.01 0.66 11.78
CA ALA A 119 -1.56 1.97 12.16
C ALA A 119 -2.05 2.77 10.95
N VAL A 120 -1.23 2.87 9.88
CA VAL A 120 -1.62 3.53 8.63
C VAL A 120 -2.87 2.89 8.04
N ARG A 121 -2.93 1.55 7.97
CA ARG A 121 -4.11 0.81 7.47
C ARG A 121 -5.36 1.10 8.30
N MET A 122 -5.25 1.15 9.62
CA MET A 122 -6.38 1.46 10.49
C MET A 122 -6.90 2.88 10.29
N LEU A 123 -6.02 3.89 10.31
CA LEU A 123 -6.42 5.30 10.13
C LEU A 123 -7.06 5.52 8.76
N THR A 124 -6.48 4.89 7.74
CA THR A 124 -7.04 4.82 6.40
C THR A 124 -8.47 4.26 6.43
N GLN A 125 -8.70 3.11 7.05
CA GLN A 125 -10.03 2.50 7.18
C GLN A 125 -11.03 3.46 7.85
N LEU A 126 -10.64 4.10 8.96
CA LEU A 126 -11.47 5.07 9.66
C LEU A 126 -11.86 6.26 8.77
N THR A 127 -10.93 6.79 7.98
CA THR A 127 -11.22 7.85 6.99
C THR A 127 -12.30 7.41 6.01
N PHE A 128 -12.22 6.20 5.47
CA PHE A 128 -13.23 5.70 4.51
C PHE A 128 -14.57 5.37 5.14
N GLU A 129 -14.57 4.86 6.37
CA GLU A 129 -15.81 4.66 7.12
C GLU A 129 -16.54 6.00 7.35
N CYS A 130 -15.80 7.06 7.72
CA CYS A 130 -16.35 8.41 7.82
C CYS A 130 -16.92 8.91 6.49
N LEU A 131 -16.15 8.77 5.41
CA LEU A 131 -16.57 9.23 4.07
C LEU A 131 -17.84 8.52 3.60
N ARG A 132 -17.91 7.19 3.74
CA ARG A 132 -19.10 6.41 3.37
C ARG A 132 -20.31 6.79 4.23
N LYS A 133 -20.11 6.99 5.54
CA LYS A 133 -21.15 7.47 6.44
C LYS A 133 -21.70 8.84 6.04
N ASN A 134 -20.86 9.68 5.44
CA ASN A 134 -21.24 10.98 4.89
C ASN A 134 -21.66 10.93 3.42
N GLY A 135 -21.92 9.74 2.86
CA GLY A 135 -22.52 9.55 1.54
C GLY A 135 -21.54 9.43 0.38
N ALA A 136 -20.23 9.43 0.61
CA ALA A 136 -19.24 9.24 -0.45
C ALA A 136 -19.31 7.80 -1.01
N ASN A 137 -19.31 7.69 -2.34
CA ASN A 137 -19.25 6.40 -3.02
C ASN A 137 -17.80 6.00 -3.27
N ILE A 138 -17.17 5.34 -2.29
CA ILE A 138 -15.76 4.96 -2.35
C ILE A 138 -15.64 3.44 -2.50
N PRO A 139 -14.95 2.96 -3.56
CA PRO A 139 -14.74 1.53 -3.76
C PRO A 139 -14.00 0.89 -2.58
N ASP A 140 -14.23 -0.39 -2.36
CA ASP A 140 -13.40 -1.14 -1.42
C ASP A 140 -11.95 -1.26 -1.92
N LEU A 141 -11.04 -1.38 -0.96
CA LEU A 141 -9.64 -1.70 -1.25
C LEU A 141 -9.53 -3.03 -2.01
N THR A 142 -8.54 -3.13 -2.89
CA THR A 142 -8.21 -4.42 -3.50
C THR A 142 -7.74 -5.41 -2.43
N PRO A 143 -7.69 -6.73 -2.73
CA PRO A 143 -7.13 -7.71 -1.80
C PRO A 143 -5.66 -7.45 -1.42
N SER A 144 -4.90 -6.72 -2.24
CA SER A 144 -3.52 -6.28 -1.93
C SER A 144 -3.46 -5.02 -1.07
N GLY A 145 -4.60 -4.37 -0.81
CA GLY A 145 -4.68 -3.11 -0.07
C GLY A 145 -4.43 -1.87 -0.94
N ASP A 146 -4.45 -2.02 -2.26
CA ASP A 146 -4.26 -0.92 -3.20
C ASP A 146 -5.59 -0.21 -3.51
N TRP A 147 -5.46 1.05 -3.95
CA TRP A 147 -6.57 1.88 -4.41
C TRP A 147 -6.88 1.64 -5.89
N ASN A 148 -8.17 1.70 -6.23
CA ASN A 148 -8.58 2.05 -7.59
C ASN A 148 -8.55 3.57 -7.73
N ASP A 149 -8.54 4.08 -8.97
CA ASP A 149 -8.61 5.52 -9.23
C ASP A 149 -9.83 6.15 -8.55
N PHE A 150 -9.62 7.29 -7.90
CA PHE A 150 -10.71 8.08 -7.33
C PHE A 150 -11.54 8.74 -8.46
N PRO A 151 -12.84 8.94 -8.24
CA PRO A 151 -13.66 9.74 -9.16
C PRO A 151 -13.07 11.13 -9.37
N VAL A 152 -13.22 11.68 -10.58
CA VAL A 152 -12.75 13.05 -10.89
C VAL A 152 -13.45 14.14 -10.07
N ASP A 153 -14.62 13.83 -9.53
CA ASP A 153 -15.47 14.66 -8.69
C ASP A 153 -15.40 14.29 -7.21
N PHE A 154 -14.35 13.59 -6.80
CA PHE A 154 -14.12 13.26 -5.39
C PHE A 154 -14.04 14.53 -4.54
N ASP A 155 -14.82 14.57 -3.46
CA ASP A 155 -14.89 15.71 -2.54
C ASP A 155 -13.69 15.70 -1.58
N TRP A 156 -12.65 16.46 -1.95
CA TRP A 156 -11.42 16.59 -1.17
C TRP A 156 -11.64 17.33 0.16
N ASP A 157 -12.60 18.25 0.23
CA ASP A 157 -12.91 18.95 1.48
C ASP A 157 -13.52 17.97 2.48
N GLN A 158 -14.38 17.06 2.01
CA GLN A 158 -14.93 15.99 2.83
C GLN A 158 -13.86 14.99 3.28
N PHE A 159 -12.86 14.71 2.44
CA PHE A 159 -11.71 13.88 2.81
C PHE A 159 -10.92 14.50 3.96
N GLU A 160 -10.67 15.82 3.93
CA GLU A 160 -9.99 16.51 5.03
C GLU A 160 -10.77 16.42 6.35
N VAL A 161 -12.09 16.61 6.31
CA VAL A 161 -12.96 16.46 7.50
C VAL A 161 -12.94 15.03 8.04
N CYS A 162 -12.89 14.05 7.15
CA CYS A 162 -12.89 12.64 7.52
C CYS A 162 -11.50 12.06 7.80
N ALA A 163 -10.43 12.82 7.57
CA ALA A 163 -9.08 12.36 7.83
C ALA A 163 -8.97 11.80 9.25
N ASP A 164 -8.37 10.62 9.36
CA ASP A 164 -8.17 9.90 10.63
C ASP A 164 -9.47 9.50 11.35
N GLY A 165 -10.56 9.41 10.58
CA GLY A 165 -11.88 9.09 11.10
C GLY A 165 -12.69 10.29 11.59
N GLY A 166 -12.19 11.53 11.41
CA GLY A 166 -12.83 12.76 11.89
C GLY A 166 -12.90 12.85 13.42
N ASP A 167 -13.77 13.73 13.95
CA ASP A 167 -13.97 13.96 15.40
C ASP A 167 -14.72 12.81 16.13
N GLN A 168 -14.78 11.62 15.53
CA GLN A 168 -15.45 10.44 16.09
C GLN A 168 -14.65 9.80 17.22
#